data_AF-A0A5J6LE91-F1
#
_entry.id   AF-A0A5J6LE91-F1
#
_cell.length_a   1.000
_cell.length_b   1.000
_cell.length_c   1.000
_cell.angle_alpha   90.00
_cell.angle_beta   90.00
_cell.angle_gamma   90.00
#
_symmetry.space_group_name_H-M   'P 1'
#
loop_
_entity.id
_entity.type
_entity.pdbx_description
1 polymer ?
#
loop_
_entity_poly.entity_id
_entity_poly.type
_entity_poly.pdbx_seq_one_letter_code
_entity_poly.pdbx_strand_id
1 'polypeptide(L)'
;MSIKDINDTQTYFNTLSQQRSWPVGSAVTHRDRKDFFIRRDDYEFAGNHLIIDLFGAQILDSLDHMEEALREAVEAAGATLLHIHLHHFTPNGGISGVAVLAESHISVHTWPERQFAAFDVFMCGDAQPAKTLPVLERFFTPTGVDVKEFIRGRMPLDTAVTP
;
A
#
# COMPACT_ATOMS: atom_id res chain seq x y z
N MET A 1 12.07 -17.19 -13.26
CA MET A 1 13.54 -17.15 -13.29
C MET A 1 13.99 -16.81 -11.88
N SER A 2 14.70 -17.71 -11.19
CA SER A 2 15.14 -17.52 -9.81
C SER A 2 16.49 -16.80 -9.82
N ILE A 3 16.53 -15.59 -9.26
CA ILE A 3 17.76 -14.79 -9.11
C ILE A 3 18.52 -15.40 -7.93
N LYS A 4 19.71 -15.96 -8.20
CA LYS A 4 20.49 -16.70 -7.19
C LYS A 4 21.68 -15.93 -6.64
N ASP A 5 22.08 -14.80 -7.24
CA ASP A 5 23.26 -14.05 -6.82
C ASP A 5 23.10 -12.52 -6.93
N ILE A 6 23.85 -11.78 -6.08
CA ILE A 6 23.87 -10.31 -6.05
C ILE A 6 24.31 -9.69 -7.39
N ASN A 7 25.15 -10.40 -8.16
CA ASN A 7 25.63 -9.94 -9.48
C ASN A 7 24.56 -10.09 -10.59
N ASP A 8 23.65 -11.07 -10.46
CA ASP A 8 22.50 -11.22 -11.36
C ASP A 8 21.49 -10.09 -11.14
N THR A 9 21.37 -9.64 -9.90
CA THR A 9 20.52 -8.50 -9.50
C THR A 9 21.02 -7.21 -10.16
N GLN A 10 22.34 -6.96 -10.14
CA GLN A 10 22.95 -5.79 -10.78
C GLN A 10 22.74 -5.77 -12.30
N THR A 11 22.88 -6.94 -12.94
CA THR A 11 22.70 -7.09 -14.39
C THR A 11 21.23 -6.90 -14.81
N TYR A 12 20.29 -7.41 -14.02
CA TYR A 12 18.85 -7.20 -14.18
C TYR A 12 18.44 -5.73 -14.01
N PHE A 13 18.99 -5.04 -13.01
CA PHE A 13 18.72 -3.60 -12.83
C PHE A 13 19.31 -2.74 -13.95
N ASN A 14 20.48 -3.10 -14.47
CA ASN A 14 21.11 -2.39 -15.59
C ASN A 14 20.37 -2.58 -16.91
N THR A 15 19.75 -3.74 -17.14
CA THR A 15 18.92 -3.97 -18.34
C THR A 15 17.57 -3.25 -18.26
N LEU A 16 16.97 -3.17 -17.07
CA LEU A 16 15.71 -2.44 -16.86
C LEU A 16 15.88 -0.91 -16.89
N SER A 17 17.01 -0.38 -16.43
CA SER A 17 17.23 1.07 -16.36
C SER A 17 17.39 1.73 -17.73
N GLN A 18 17.85 0.98 -18.75
CA GLN A 18 18.02 1.50 -20.12
C GLN A 18 16.71 1.62 -20.92
N GLN A 19 15.58 1.06 -20.45
CA GLN A 19 14.31 1.04 -21.19
C GLN A 19 13.15 1.84 -20.56
N ARG A 20 13.35 2.51 -19.42
CA ARG A 20 12.25 3.20 -18.72
C ARG A 20 12.23 4.70 -19.02
N SER A 21 11.34 5.12 -19.92
CA SER A 21 10.89 6.51 -19.98
C SER A 21 9.81 6.73 -18.92
N TRP A 22 10.20 7.28 -17.78
CA TRP A 22 9.26 7.66 -16.73
C TRP A 22 8.50 8.93 -17.12
N PRO A 23 7.19 9.03 -16.85
CA PRO A 23 6.49 10.30 -16.96
C PRO A 23 7.12 11.30 -15.98
N VAL A 24 7.52 12.46 -16.49
CA VAL A 24 8.05 13.57 -15.70
C VAL A 24 6.92 14.57 -15.51
N GLY A 25 6.61 14.94 -14.26
CA GLY A 25 5.64 15.98 -13.97
C GLY A 25 6.07 17.31 -14.60
N SER A 26 5.20 17.95 -15.37
CA SER A 26 5.39 19.35 -15.78
C SER A 26 5.13 20.27 -14.57
N ALA A 27 5.77 21.44 -14.52
CA ALA A 27 5.49 22.42 -13.48
C ALA A 27 4.03 22.90 -13.61
N VAL A 28 3.15 22.34 -12.77
CA VAL A 28 1.74 22.72 -12.70
C VAL A 28 1.60 23.93 -11.79
N THR A 29 0.90 24.99 -12.25
CA THR A 29 0.64 26.16 -11.41
C THR A 29 -0.20 25.78 -10.19
N HIS A 30 -0.09 26.49 -9.07
CA HIS A 30 -0.76 26.17 -7.81
C HIS A 30 -2.29 26.01 -7.92
N ARG A 31 -2.92 26.60 -8.95
CA ARG A 31 -4.37 26.52 -9.22
C ARG A 31 -4.80 25.25 -9.95
N ASP A 32 -3.89 24.57 -10.64
CA ASP A 32 -4.20 23.38 -11.46
C ASP A 32 -3.67 22.08 -10.85
N ARG A 33 -3.05 22.15 -9.65
CA ARG A 33 -2.61 20.96 -8.92
C ARG A 33 -3.83 20.22 -8.40
N LYS A 34 -4.05 18.99 -8.87
CA LYS A 34 -4.84 18.00 -8.12
C LYS A 34 -3.95 17.49 -6.99
N ASP A 35 -3.89 18.22 -5.89
CA ASP A 35 -3.24 17.72 -4.68
C ASP A 35 -4.26 16.89 -3.87
N PHE A 36 -4.01 15.60 -3.70
CA PHE A 36 -4.89 14.72 -2.92
C PHE A 36 -4.67 14.88 -1.40
N PHE A 37 -4.21 16.06 -0.99
CA PHE A 37 -4.06 16.43 0.41
C PHE A 37 -5.44 16.51 1.05
N ILE A 38 -5.56 15.86 2.20
CA ILE A 38 -6.77 15.88 3.01
C ILE A 38 -6.69 17.11 3.90
N ARG A 39 -7.73 17.95 3.88
CA ARG A 39 -7.85 19.14 4.75
C ARG A 39 -8.78 18.84 5.92
N ARG A 40 -8.32 19.10 7.14
CA ARG A 40 -9.13 19.01 8.38
C ARG A 40 -8.80 20.20 9.28
N ASP A 41 -9.84 20.92 9.69
CA ASP A 41 -9.76 22.05 10.62
C ASP A 41 -8.67 23.07 10.29
N ASP A 42 -7.51 22.97 10.96
CA ASP A 42 -6.35 23.87 10.91
C ASP A 42 -5.11 23.29 10.19
N TYR A 43 -5.20 22.05 9.68
CA TYR A 43 -4.07 21.39 9.01
C TYR A 43 -4.47 20.64 7.73
N GLU A 44 -3.49 20.46 6.85
CA GLU A 44 -3.56 19.54 5.72
C GLU A 44 -2.55 18.41 5.89
N PHE A 45 -2.83 17.26 5.28
CA PHE A 45 -1.95 16.11 5.34
C PHE A 45 -2.07 15.26 4.08
N ALA A 46 -1.02 14.52 3.76
CA ALA A 46 -0.94 13.72 2.54
C ALA A 46 -1.92 12.54 2.56
N GLY A 47 -2.09 11.89 3.71
CA GLY A 47 -3.01 10.76 3.84
C GLY A 47 -2.95 10.05 5.18
N ASN A 48 -3.81 9.06 5.37
CA ASN A 48 -3.85 8.20 6.55
C ASN A 48 -3.13 6.88 6.24
N HIS A 49 -2.29 6.45 7.16
CA HIS A 49 -1.52 5.22 7.05
C HIS A 49 -1.84 4.29 8.21
N LEU A 50 -2.50 3.18 7.92
CA LEU A 50 -2.75 2.13 8.89
C LEU A 50 -1.62 1.10 8.82
N ILE A 51 -1.04 0.78 9.98
CA ILE A 51 -0.17 -0.37 10.18
C ILE A 51 -1.00 -1.42 10.90
N ILE A 52 -1.25 -2.53 10.23
CA ILE A 52 -2.19 -3.56 10.67
C ILE A 52 -1.43 -4.87 10.86
N ASP A 53 -1.44 -5.39 12.08
CA ASP A 53 -0.88 -6.68 12.44
C ASP A 53 -2.03 -7.67 12.67
N LEU A 54 -2.07 -8.75 11.87
CA LEU A 54 -3.04 -9.84 12.01
C LEU A 54 -2.38 -11.03 12.70
N PHE A 55 -2.92 -11.44 13.86
CA PHE A 55 -2.45 -12.57 14.65
C PHE A 55 -3.40 -13.77 14.56
N GLY A 56 -2.86 -14.97 14.39
CA GLY A 56 -3.67 -16.19 14.18
C GLY A 56 -4.42 -16.19 12.85
N ALA A 57 -3.90 -15.49 11.85
CA ALA A 57 -4.47 -15.41 10.51
C ALA A 57 -4.22 -16.71 9.72
N GLN A 58 -5.12 -17.01 8.79
CA GLN A 58 -5.17 -18.23 8.00
C GLN A 58 -5.10 -17.93 6.49
N ILE A 59 -4.75 -18.94 5.69
CA ILE A 59 -4.67 -18.86 4.22
C ILE A 59 -3.70 -17.75 3.77
N LEU A 60 -2.50 -17.78 4.36
CA LEU A 60 -1.47 -16.75 4.20
C LEU A 60 -0.45 -17.04 3.09
N ASP A 61 -0.58 -18.19 2.43
CA ASP A 61 0.34 -18.74 1.42
C ASP A 61 -0.31 -18.92 0.03
N SER A 62 -1.58 -18.54 -0.13
CA SER A 62 -2.28 -18.56 -1.41
C SER A 62 -2.19 -17.21 -2.12
N LEU A 63 -1.49 -17.20 -3.27
CA LEU A 63 -1.38 -16.00 -4.11
C LEU A 63 -2.75 -15.50 -4.60
N ASP A 64 -3.61 -16.40 -5.05
CA ASP A 64 -4.94 -16.05 -5.56
C ASP A 64 -5.82 -15.43 -4.46
N HIS A 65 -5.78 -16.03 -3.26
CA HIS A 65 -6.54 -15.53 -2.10
C HIS A 65 -6.04 -14.15 -1.65
N MET A 66 -4.72 -13.96 -1.65
CA MET A 66 -4.11 -12.66 -1.33
C MET A 66 -4.44 -11.61 -2.38
N GLU A 67 -4.40 -11.94 -3.67
CA GLU A 67 -4.75 -11.01 -4.75
C GLU A 67 -6.21 -10.57 -4.64
N GLU A 68 -7.13 -11.51 -4.39
CA GLU A 68 -8.55 -11.22 -4.21
C GLU A 68 -8.80 -10.31 -3.00
N ALA A 69 -8.17 -10.62 -1.85
CA ALA A 69 -8.25 -9.80 -0.65
C ALA A 69 -7.77 -8.35 -0.90
N LEU A 70 -6.65 -8.17 -1.61
CA LEU A 70 -6.14 -6.84 -1.94
C LEU A 70 -7.07 -6.08 -2.90
N ARG A 71 -7.61 -6.74 -3.93
CA ARG A 71 -8.55 -6.10 -4.86
C ARG A 71 -9.80 -5.61 -4.15
N GLU A 72 -10.39 -6.46 -3.30
CA GLU A 72 -11.60 -6.09 -2.58
C GLU A 72 -11.32 -5.02 -1.52
N ALA A 73 -10.17 -5.07 -0.83
CA ALA A 73 -9.78 -4.03 0.11
C ALA A 73 -9.66 -2.66 -0.58
N VAL A 74 -9.08 -2.63 -1.79
CA VAL A 74 -8.97 -1.41 -2.60
C VAL A 74 -10.34 -0.87 -3.02
N GLU A 75 -11.23 -1.75 -3.48
CA GLU A 75 -12.60 -1.38 -3.84
C GLU A 75 -13.39 -0.84 -2.63
N ALA A 76 -13.35 -1.55 -1.50
CA ALA A 76 -14.05 -1.15 -0.27
C ALA A 76 -13.58 0.22 0.23
N ALA A 77 -12.29 0.51 0.10
CA ALA A 77 -11.72 1.79 0.47
C ALA A 77 -11.99 2.92 -0.54
N GLY A 78 -12.55 2.62 -1.72
CA GLY A 78 -12.78 3.59 -2.78
C GLY A 78 -11.49 4.10 -3.43
N ALA A 79 -10.42 3.31 -3.41
CA ALA A 79 -9.15 3.67 -4.03
C ALA A 79 -9.04 3.14 -5.46
N THR A 80 -8.20 3.77 -6.27
CA THR A 80 -7.94 3.34 -7.65
C THR A 80 -6.73 2.42 -7.71
N LEU A 81 -6.97 1.14 -8.02
CA LEU A 81 -5.91 0.17 -8.26
C LEU A 81 -5.18 0.44 -9.57
N LEU A 82 -3.85 0.47 -9.54
CA LEU A 82 -3.03 0.49 -10.76
C LEU A 82 -2.50 -0.92 -11.10
N HIS A 83 -1.87 -1.59 -10.15
CA HIS A 83 -1.30 -2.92 -10.33
C HIS A 83 -1.08 -3.62 -9.00
N ILE A 84 -1.04 -4.96 -9.04
CA ILE A 84 -0.68 -5.81 -7.91
C ILE A 84 0.56 -6.61 -8.29
N HIS A 85 1.53 -6.66 -7.38
CA HIS A 85 2.69 -7.53 -7.48
C HIS A 85 2.78 -8.39 -6.23
N LEU A 86 2.80 -9.71 -6.42
CA LEU A 86 2.96 -10.69 -5.34
C LEU A 86 4.18 -11.57 -5.61
N HIS A 87 4.89 -11.91 -4.54
CA HIS A 87 5.98 -12.87 -4.54
C HIS A 87 5.76 -13.92 -3.46
N HIS A 88 5.78 -15.18 -3.86
CA HIS A 88 5.63 -16.33 -2.97
C HIS A 88 7.00 -16.94 -2.66
N PHE A 89 7.32 -17.10 -1.38
CA PHE A 89 8.59 -17.62 -0.87
C PHE A 89 8.50 -19.09 -0.49
N THR A 90 9.57 -19.83 -0.74
CA THR A 90 9.75 -21.22 -0.29
C THR A 90 10.89 -21.29 0.75
N PRO A 91 10.89 -22.29 1.66
CA PRO A 91 9.92 -23.38 1.77
C PRO A 91 8.66 -23.04 2.60
N ASN A 92 8.65 -21.93 3.34
CA ASN A 92 7.61 -21.66 4.34
C ASN A 92 6.28 -21.12 3.78
N GLY A 93 6.22 -20.76 2.50
CA GLY A 93 4.99 -20.31 1.85
C GLY A 93 4.62 -18.85 2.07
N GLY A 94 5.49 -18.05 2.70
CA GLY A 94 5.21 -16.63 2.94
C GLY A 94 5.03 -15.83 1.64
N ILE A 95 4.25 -14.76 1.71
CA ILE A 95 3.98 -13.85 0.60
C ILE A 95 4.47 -12.45 0.96
N SER A 96 5.22 -11.83 0.05
CA SER A 96 5.39 -10.37 0.03
C SER A 96 4.58 -9.81 -1.13
N GLY A 97 3.78 -8.78 -0.88
CA GLY A 97 2.90 -8.20 -1.87
C GLY A 97 2.77 -6.70 -1.78
N VAL A 98 2.45 -6.07 -2.91
CA VAL A 98 2.05 -4.66 -2.97
C VAL A 98 0.96 -4.46 -4.02
N ALA A 99 -0.13 -3.82 -3.61
CA ALA A 99 -1.10 -3.19 -4.48
C ALA A 99 -0.73 -1.71 -4.59
N VAL A 100 -0.29 -1.28 -5.78
CA VAL A 100 0.03 0.12 -6.05
C VAL A 100 -1.25 0.82 -6.48
N LEU A 101 -1.54 1.91 -5.78
CA LEU A 101 -2.71 2.74 -6.00
C LEU A 101 -2.29 4.01 -6.74
N ALA A 102 -3.26 4.78 -7.24
CA ALA A 102 -2.97 6.01 -7.99
C ALA A 102 -1.91 6.92 -7.33
N GLU A 103 -1.90 7.00 -6.00
CA GLU A 103 -0.94 7.84 -5.25
C GLU A 103 -0.48 7.24 -3.90
N SER A 104 -0.71 5.95 -3.70
CA SER A 104 -0.45 5.30 -2.40
C SER A 104 -0.31 3.78 -2.57
N HIS A 105 -0.48 2.99 -1.50
CA HIS A 105 -0.29 1.55 -1.58
C HIS A 105 -1.00 0.78 -0.47
N ILE A 106 -1.23 -0.51 -0.75
CA ILE A 106 -1.37 -1.54 0.28
C ILE A 106 -0.17 -2.48 0.13
N SER A 107 0.67 -2.64 1.15
CA SER A 107 1.68 -3.71 1.18
C SER A 107 1.35 -4.78 2.20
N VAL A 108 1.86 -5.99 1.96
CA VAL A 108 1.66 -7.15 2.84
C VAL A 108 2.93 -7.99 2.93
N HIS A 109 3.20 -8.49 4.12
CA HIS A 109 4.16 -9.56 4.38
C HIS A 109 3.50 -10.63 5.26
N THR A 110 3.61 -11.89 4.86
CA THR A 110 3.02 -13.01 5.62
C THR A 110 4.06 -14.01 6.10
N TRP A 111 3.78 -14.60 7.27
CA TRP A 111 4.51 -15.69 7.89
C TRP A 111 3.51 -16.79 8.26
N PRO A 112 3.15 -17.67 7.31
CA PRO A 112 2.18 -18.75 7.53
C PRO A 112 2.55 -19.64 8.74
N GLU A 113 3.84 -19.91 8.93
CA GLU A 113 4.37 -20.72 10.04
C GLU A 113 4.17 -20.07 11.42
N ARG A 114 3.83 -18.78 11.46
CA ARG A 114 3.49 -18.03 12.67
C ARG A 114 2.03 -17.56 12.69
N GLN A 115 1.24 -17.93 11.68
CA GLN A 115 -0.13 -17.45 11.49
C GLN A 115 -0.20 -15.92 11.60
N PHE A 116 0.77 -15.23 10.99
CA PHE A 116 0.95 -13.79 11.15
C PHE A 116 1.04 -13.10 9.79
N ALA A 117 0.37 -11.95 9.67
CA ALA A 117 0.50 -11.07 8.51
C ALA A 117 0.57 -9.62 8.95
N ALA A 118 1.48 -8.87 8.34
CA ALA A 118 1.61 -7.44 8.52
C ALA A 118 1.15 -6.75 7.23
N PHE A 119 0.25 -5.78 7.36
CA PHE A 119 -0.26 -4.94 6.28
C PHE A 119 0.04 -3.48 6.56
N ASP A 120 0.46 -2.76 5.52
CA ASP A 120 0.56 -1.30 5.49
C ASP A 120 -0.48 -0.78 4.52
N VAL A 121 -1.46 -0.02 5.00
CA VAL A 121 -2.55 0.56 4.19
C VAL A 121 -2.40 2.07 4.22
N PHE A 122 -1.71 2.61 3.23
CA PHE A 122 -1.55 4.05 3.07
C PHE A 122 -2.51 4.55 1.99
N MET A 123 -3.32 5.56 2.30
CA MET A 123 -4.26 6.14 1.35
C MET A 123 -4.40 7.65 1.51
N CYS A 124 -4.60 8.34 0.38
CA CYS A 124 -4.72 9.79 0.25
C CYS A 124 -6.12 10.18 -0.30
N GLY A 125 -6.46 11.46 -0.25
CA GLY A 125 -7.73 11.99 -0.79
C GLY A 125 -8.98 11.39 -0.13
N ASP A 126 -10.00 11.09 -0.93
CA ASP A 126 -11.31 10.59 -0.47
C ASP A 126 -11.33 9.11 -0.09
N ALA A 127 -10.21 8.39 -0.29
CA ALA A 127 -10.11 6.99 0.05
C ALA A 127 -10.17 6.76 1.57
N GLN A 128 -10.82 5.68 1.98
CA GLN A 128 -11.12 5.36 3.38
C GLN A 128 -10.36 4.10 3.81
N PRO A 129 -9.09 4.21 4.28
CA PRO A 129 -8.26 3.04 4.57
C PRO A 129 -8.86 2.15 5.66
N ALA A 130 -9.63 2.68 6.61
CA ALA A 130 -10.30 1.86 7.62
C ALA A 130 -11.28 0.82 7.04
N LYS A 131 -11.78 1.03 5.81
CA LYS A 131 -12.66 0.08 5.14
C LYS A 131 -11.94 -1.17 4.61
N THR A 132 -10.61 -1.18 4.57
CA THR A 132 -9.87 -2.41 4.25
C THR A 132 -9.96 -3.42 5.39
N LEU A 133 -10.06 -2.98 6.64
CA LEU A 133 -9.95 -3.86 7.80
C LEU A 133 -11.03 -4.97 7.82
N PRO A 134 -12.33 -4.68 7.62
CA PRO A 134 -13.34 -5.74 7.58
C PRO A 134 -13.13 -6.75 6.45
N VAL A 135 -12.53 -6.32 5.33
CA VAL A 135 -12.18 -7.22 4.22
C VAL A 135 -11.05 -8.15 4.66
N LEU A 136 -9.96 -7.59 5.21
CA LEU A 136 -8.82 -8.37 5.67
C LEU A 136 -9.23 -9.37 6.77
N GLU A 137 -10.05 -8.96 7.73
CA GLU A 137 -10.58 -9.85 8.78
C GLU A 137 -11.41 -11.00 8.19
N ARG A 138 -12.23 -10.73 7.18
CA ARG A 138 -13.05 -11.75 6.52
C ARG A 138 -12.22 -12.75 5.73
N PHE A 139 -11.20 -12.28 4.99
CA PHE A 139 -10.35 -13.15 4.18
C PHE A 139 -9.40 -13.99 5.01
N PHE A 140 -8.80 -13.43 6.06
CA PHE A 140 -7.73 -14.09 6.81
C PHE A 140 -8.18 -14.64 8.18
N THR A 141 -9.39 -14.31 8.63
CA THR A 141 -9.99 -14.84 9.87
C THR A 141 -9.03 -14.82 11.08
N PRO A 142 -8.37 -13.68 11.37
CA PRO A 142 -7.42 -13.59 12.46
C PRO A 142 -8.09 -13.77 13.82
N THR A 143 -7.35 -14.30 14.77
CA THR A 143 -7.77 -14.37 16.18
C THR A 143 -7.56 -13.07 16.94
N GLY A 144 -6.71 -12.17 16.42
CA GLY A 144 -6.45 -10.85 16.98
C GLY A 144 -5.91 -9.90 15.93
N VAL A 145 -6.20 -8.61 16.11
CA VAL A 145 -5.82 -7.53 15.20
C VAL A 145 -5.26 -6.38 16.04
N ASP A 146 -4.06 -5.90 15.70
CA ASP A 146 -3.55 -4.62 16.19
C ASP A 146 -3.52 -3.62 15.03
N VAL A 147 -3.98 -2.39 15.27
CA VAL A 147 -4.05 -1.33 14.25
C VAL A 147 -3.49 -0.04 14.81
N LYS A 148 -2.51 0.52 14.11
CA LYS A 148 -1.95 1.84 14.40
C LYS A 148 -2.19 2.77 13.24
N GLU A 149 -2.79 3.93 13.50
CA GLU A 149 -3.05 4.95 12.51
C GLU A 149 -2.01 6.07 12.61
N PHE A 150 -1.46 6.46 11.46
CA PHE A 150 -0.53 7.57 11.33
C PHE A 150 -1.02 8.57 10.28
N ILE A 151 -1.09 9.84 10.68
CA ILE A 151 -1.29 10.95 9.76
C ILE A 151 0.05 11.26 9.08
N ARG A 152 0.09 11.19 7.74
CA ARG A 152 1.32 11.41 6.97
C ARG A 152 1.36 12.83 6.42
N GLY A 153 2.46 13.55 6.65
CA GLY A 153 2.67 14.87 6.06
C GLY A 153 1.80 15.98 6.63
N ARG A 154 1.49 15.94 7.94
CA ARG A 154 0.73 16.99 8.62
C ARG A 154 1.46 18.34 8.52
N MET A 155 0.79 19.32 7.92
CA MET A 155 1.27 20.69 7.74
C MET A 155 0.18 21.67 8.17
N PRO A 156 0.52 22.81 8.79
CA PRO A 156 -0.45 23.88 9.05
C PRO A 156 -1.09 24.34 7.73
N LEU A 157 -2.37 24.68 7.74
CA LEU A 157 -2.97 25.37 6.59
C LEU A 157 -2.26 26.72 6.41
N ASP A 158 -1.86 27.03 5.18
CA ASP A 158 -1.21 28.31 4.87
C ASP A 158 -2.21 29.45 5.07
N THR A 159 -2.14 30.12 6.23
CA THR A 159 -2.97 31.29 6.55
C THR A 159 -2.50 32.56 5.85
N ALA A 160 -1.44 32.51 5.02
CA ALA A 160 -0.85 33.68 4.38
C ALA A 160 -1.35 33.94 2.94
N VAL A 161 -2.67 33.89 2.72
CA VAL A 161 -3.29 34.62 1.60
C VAL A 161 -4.56 35.29 2.10
N THR A 162 -4.40 36.38 2.84
CA THR A 162 -5.45 37.41 2.94
C THR A 162 -5.33 38.30 1.70
N PRO A 163 -6.43 38.63 1.00
CA PRO A 163 -6.40 39.41 -0.24
C PRO A 163 -5.77 40.80 -0.11
#